data_AF-A0A376WB22-F1
#
_entry.id   AF-A0A376WB22-F1
#
_cell.length_a   1.000
_cell.length_b   1.000
_cell.length_c   1.000
_cell.angle_alpha   90.00
_cell.angle_beta   90.00
_cell.angle_gamma   90.00
#
_symmetry.space_group_name_H-M   'P 1'
#
loop_
_entity.id
_entity.type
_entity.pdbx_description
1 polymer ?
#
loop_
_entity_poly.entity_id
_entity_poly.type
_entity_poly.pdbx_seq_one_letter_code
_entity_poly.pdbx_strand_id
1 'polypeptide(L)' 'MPSHIKSSMLGTSLVLPVHKGRIQTGTWQGIWLGEHRIHGGSRRIIATLQGE' A
#
# COMPACT_ATOMS: atom_id res chain seq x y z
N MET A 1 16.41 11.44 -4.80
CA MET A 1 16.92 11.02 -3.47
C MET A 1 15.84 11.08 -2.37
N PRO A 2 15.18 12.22 -2.06
CA PRO A 2 14.22 12.28 -0.93
C PRO A 2 13.05 11.28 -1.04
N SER A 3 12.54 11.05 -2.25
CA SER A 3 11.46 10.10 -2.50
C SER A 3 11.82 8.65 -2.14
N HIS A 4 13.08 8.25 -2.39
CA HIS A 4 13.54 6.89 -2.06
C HIS A 4 13.63 6.69 -0.55
N ILE A 5 14.13 7.68 0.18
CA ILE A 5 14.21 7.63 1.65
C ILE A 5 12.79 7.51 2.24
N LYS A 6 11.85 8.35 1.79
CA LYS A 6 10.44 8.29 2.26
C LYS A 6 9.81 6.91 1.99
N SER A 7 10.01 6.36 0.80
CA SER A 7 9.50 5.02 0.46
C SER A 7 10.11 3.92 1.32
N SER A 8 11.42 3.97 1.58
CA SER A 8 12.07 2.97 2.44
C SER A 8 11.62 3.09 3.91
N MET A 9 11.36 4.31 4.39
CA MET A 9 10.92 4.55 5.77
C MET A 9 9.45 4.22 6.02
N LEU A 10 8.56 4.59 5.10
CA LEU A 10 7.10 4.36 5.23
C LEU A 10 6.69 2.95 4.83
N GLY A 11 7.55 2.23 4.11
CA GLY A 11 7.24 0.93 3.53
C GLY A 11 6.58 1.05 2.15
N THR A 12 6.72 -0.03 1.37
CA THR A 12 6.21 -0.11 -0.02
C THR A 12 5.23 -1.27 -0.23
N SER A 13 4.95 -2.03 0.83
CA SER A 13 4.01 -3.15 0.82
C SER A 13 3.21 -3.18 2.11
N LEU A 14 2.03 -3.80 2.04
CA LEU A 14 1.15 -4.03 3.18
C LEU A 14 0.76 -5.51 3.19
N VAL A 15 0.64 -6.07 4.40
CA VAL A 15 0.00 -7.36 4.62
C VAL A 15 -1.32 -7.08 5.32
N LEU A 16 -2.42 -7.47 4.68
CA LEU A 16 -3.77 -7.16 5.16
C LEU A 16 -4.56 -8.46 5.32
N PRO A 17 -5.28 -8.65 6.44
CA PRO A 17 -6.15 -9.80 6.61
C PRO A 17 -7.36 -9.70 5.68
N VAL A 18 -7.77 -10.84 5.14
CA VAL A 18 -8.97 -11.01 4.33
C VAL A 18 -9.88 -12.00 5.02
N HIS A 19 -11.14 -11.63 5.22
CA HIS A 19 -12.15 -12.50 5.83
C HIS A 19 -13.44 -12.42 5.03
N LYS A 20 -14.00 -13.58 4.67
CA LYS A 20 -15.23 -13.70 3.86
C LYS A 20 -15.18 -12.86 2.58
N GLY A 21 -14.05 -12.93 1.86
CA GLY A 21 -13.82 -12.21 0.61
C GLY A 21 -13.67 -10.69 0.73
N ARG A 22 -13.49 -10.15 1.94
CA ARG A 22 -13.32 -8.72 2.19
C ARG A 22 -12.03 -8.45 2.96
N ILE A 23 -11.30 -7.42 2.53
CA ILE A 23 -10.18 -6.88 3.32
C ILE A 23 -10.74 -6.34 4.63
N GLN A 24 -10.12 -6.70 5.75
CA GLN A 24 -10.51 -6.18 7.05
C GLN A 24 -9.66 -4.96 7.42
N THR A 25 -10.34 -3.84 7.62
CA THR A 25 -9.78 -2.58 8.11
C THR A 25 -10.59 -2.12 9.29
N GLY A 26 -9.94 -1.51 10.28
CA GLY A 26 -10.61 -0.78 11.35
C GLY A 26 -11.32 0.46 10.82
N THR A 27 -12.22 1.05 11.63
CA THR A 27 -13.06 2.21 11.27
C THR A 27 -12.28 3.39 10.68
N TRP A 28 -11.03 3.57 11.11
CA TRP A 28 -10.17 4.69 10.70
C TRP A 28 -8.97 4.26 9.84
N GLN A 29 -8.89 2.99 9.45
CA GLN A 29 -7.81 2.51 8.61
C GLN A 29 -8.14 2.72 7.13
N GLY A 30 -7.23 3.40 6.42
CA GLY A 30 -7.26 3.56 4.97
C GLY A 30 -5.99 3.00 4.34
N ILE A 31 -6.09 2.56 3.09
CA ILE A 31 -4.96 2.12 2.28
C ILE A 31 -4.56 3.28 1.37
N TRP A 32 -3.30 3.69 1.42
CA TRP A 32 -2.81 4.87 0.70
C TRP A 32 -1.65 4.53 -0.22
N LEU A 33 -1.67 5.08 -1.44
CA LEU A 33 -0.51 5.13 -2.33
C LEU A 33 0.24 6.44 -2.11
N GLY A 34 1.37 6.39 -1.43
CA GLY A 34 2.24 7.55 -1.21
C GLY A 34 3.09 7.89 -2.43
N GLU A 35 2.60 8.72 -3.36
CA GLU A 35 3.45 9.28 -4.40
C GLU A 35 4.33 10.40 -3.84
N HIS A 36 5.65 10.18 -3.81
CA HIS A 36 6.59 11.11 -3.19
C HIS A 36 7.33 12.01 -4.19
N ARG A 37 7.07 11.89 -5.49
CA ARG A 37 7.64 12.78 -6.51
C ARG A 37 6.63 13.87 -6.86
N ILE A 38 7.14 15.10 -7.01
CA ILE A 38 6.35 16.26 -7.43
C ILE A 38 5.77 16.02 -8.84
N HIS A 39 6.58 15.46 -9.75
CA HIS A 39 6.16 15.04 -11.08
C HIS A 39 6.12 13.51 -11.13
N GLY A 40 5.07 12.94 -10.55
CA GLY A 40 4.83 11.49 -10.57
C GLY A 40 4.22 11.02 -11.89
N GLY A 41 4.73 9.92 -12.44
CA GLY A 41 4.04 9.19 -13.52
C GLY A 41 3.02 8.16 -13.02
N SER A 42 2.47 7.35 -13.92
CA SER A 42 1.59 6.21 -13.58
C SER A 42 2.26 5.21 -12.62
N ARG A 43 1.46 4.60 -11.74
CA ARG A 43 1.90 3.60 -10.76
C ARG A 43 1.16 2.29 -10.97
N ARG A 44 1.85 1.20 -10.66
CA ARG A 44 1.31 -0.15 -10.67
C ARG A 44 1.35 -0.68 -9.26
N ILE A 45 0.21 -1.16 -8.77
CA ILE A 45 0.07 -1.85 -7.50
C ILE A 45 -0.22 -3.31 -7.83
N ILE A 46 0.44 -4.23 -7.12
CA ILE A 46 0.22 -5.67 -7.25
C ILE A 46 -0.38 -6.15 -5.94
N ALA A 47 -1.45 -6.94 -6.03
CA ALA A 47 -2.06 -7.61 -4.89
C ALA A 47 -1.97 -9.12 -5.12
N THR A 48 -1.44 -9.83 -4.13
CA THR A 48 -1.40 -11.28 -4.08
C THR A 48 -2.34 -11.73 -2.98
N LEU A 49 -3.32 -12.58 -3.32
CA LEU A 49 -4.20 -13.20 -2.34
C LEU A 49 -3.68 -14.61 -2.05
N GLN A 50 -3.54 -14.94 -0.77
CA GLN A 50 -3.10 -16.25 -0.30
C GLN A 50 -3.95 -16.65 0.90
N GLY A 51 -4.47 -17.87 0.88
CA GLY A 51 -5.38 -18.41 1.90
C GLY A 51 -6.27 -19.50 1.31
N GLU A 52 -7.13 -20.07 2.16
CA GLU A 52 -8.18 -21.03 1.79
C GLU A 52 -9.57 -20.37 1.83
#